data_AF-A0A3B9EKB6-F1
#
_entry.id   AF-A0A3B9EKB6-F1
#
_cell.length_a   1.000
_cell.length_b   1.000
_cell.length_c   1.000
_cell.angle_alpha   90.00
_cell.angle_beta   90.00
_cell.angle_gamma   90.00
#
_symmetry.space_group_name_H-M   'P 1'
#
loop_
_entity.id
_entity.type
_entity.pdbx_description
1 polymer ?
#
loop_
_entity_poly.entity_id
_entity_poly.type
_entity_poly.pdbx_seq_one_letter_code
_entity_poly.pdbx_strand_id
1 'polypeptide(L)'
;MLHMSSILFSFTVMQFIMAAVLMVFWRVRTKANGLKEMALAAALGGTGALIAGFGTYSQNFHLGTAGIACFVFTTLAAARSMDRLQGRDPNPVREAAAAILAIAIIGYFAVAEHSVAGILTTLSALYAIVTGVTARRLLAEKNPALKSGCRILGVLFAVFAALHTVRVFFRPFIEGVPGPGGQIVPLDILYAFIGLAIVIGWSLGLLWTIYNSSEHQLRAAYEDLERFSAAVAHDLKSPLNAVIGNIEAATHPA
;
A
#
# COMPACT_ATOMS: atom_id res chain seq x y z
N MET A 1 -16.92 -14.93 21.07
CA MET A 1 -17.18 -14.10 19.87
C MET A 1 -17.06 -12.59 20.13
N LEU A 2 -17.54 -12.06 21.28
CA LEU A 2 -17.45 -10.63 21.64
C LEU A 2 -16.04 -10.00 21.58
N HIS A 3 -14.97 -10.74 21.88
CA HIS A 3 -13.59 -10.22 21.82
C HIS A 3 -13.04 -10.04 20.39
N MET A 4 -13.44 -10.86 19.42
CA MET A 4 -12.97 -10.68 18.03
C MET A 4 -13.70 -9.54 17.32
N SER A 5 -14.98 -9.32 17.65
CA SER A 5 -15.77 -8.21 17.08
C SER A 5 -15.24 -6.84 17.52
N SER A 6 -14.82 -6.69 18.78
CA SER A 6 -14.25 -5.43 19.27
C SER A 6 -12.91 -5.12 18.62
N ILE A 7 -12.04 -6.13 18.44
CA ILE A 7 -10.75 -5.98 17.76
C ILE A 7 -10.96 -5.58 16.29
N LEU A 8 -11.81 -6.27 15.54
CA LEU A 8 -12.09 -5.93 14.14
C LEU A 8 -12.66 -4.51 13.99
N PHE A 9 -13.50 -4.09 14.93
CA PHE A 9 -14.00 -2.72 15.00
C PHE A 9 -12.86 -1.71 15.24
N SER A 10 -11.97 -1.97 16.20
CA SER A 10 -10.80 -1.11 16.44
C SER A 10 -9.88 -1.01 15.22
N PHE A 11 -9.64 -2.10 14.51
CA PHE A 11 -8.87 -2.10 13.26
C PHE A 11 -9.56 -1.29 12.16
N THR A 12 -10.89 -1.35 12.11
CA THR A 12 -11.69 -0.57 11.16
C THR A 12 -11.59 0.93 11.44
N VAL A 13 -11.70 1.34 12.71
CA VAL A 13 -11.45 2.74 13.12
C VAL A 13 -10.03 3.16 12.76
N MET A 14 -9.05 2.29 13.02
CA MET A 14 -7.65 2.57 12.66
C MET A 14 -7.46 2.77 11.15
N GLN A 15 -8.19 2.04 10.29
CA GLN A 15 -8.13 2.27 8.85
C GLN A 15 -8.63 3.67 8.46
N PHE A 16 -9.71 4.15 9.06
CA PHE A 16 -10.19 5.51 8.82
C PHE A 16 -9.20 6.57 9.31
N ILE A 17 -8.58 6.34 10.48
CA ILE A 17 -7.52 7.21 10.99
C ILE A 17 -6.33 7.23 10.00
N MET A 18 -5.88 6.06 9.53
CA MET A 18 -4.80 5.97 8.55
C MET A 18 -5.15 6.66 7.24
N ALA A 19 -6.39 6.51 6.75
CA ALA A 19 -6.85 7.23 5.55
C ALA A 19 -6.78 8.75 5.75
N ALA A 20 -7.21 9.26 6.90
CA ALA A 20 -7.13 10.68 7.23
C ALA A 20 -5.68 11.16 7.32
N VAL A 21 -4.81 10.42 8.00
CA VAL A 21 -3.38 10.73 8.11
C VAL A 21 -2.74 10.80 6.71
N LEU A 22 -2.94 9.79 5.86
CA LEU A 22 -2.41 9.77 4.49
C LEU A 22 -2.91 10.97 3.66
N MET A 23 -4.18 11.36 3.81
CA MET A 23 -4.74 12.55 3.17
C MET A 23 -4.11 13.86 3.68
N VAL A 24 -3.82 13.96 4.99
CA VAL A 24 -3.10 15.10 5.57
C VAL A 24 -1.69 15.20 4.99
N PHE A 25 -0.93 14.09 5.00
CA PHE A 25 0.41 14.04 4.38
C PHE A 25 0.38 14.47 2.91
N TRP A 26 -0.61 13.98 2.17
CA TRP A 26 -0.80 14.38 0.78
C TRP A 26 -1.07 15.89 0.64
N ARG A 27 -1.94 16.47 1.46
CA ARG A 27 -2.29 17.91 1.41
C ARG A 27 -1.13 18.82 1.81
N VAL A 28 -0.27 18.38 2.72
CA VAL A 28 0.92 19.15 3.18
C VAL A 28 2.03 19.16 2.10
N ARG A 29 1.75 18.70 0.88
CA ARG A 29 2.63 18.74 -0.30
C ARG A 29 3.96 18.01 -0.11
N THR A 30 3.97 16.89 0.61
CA THR A 30 5.01 15.89 0.35
C THR A 30 4.88 15.51 -1.13
N LYS A 31 5.90 15.70 -1.96
CA LYS A 31 5.92 15.32 -3.40
C LYS A 31 5.83 13.79 -3.62
N ALA A 32 5.25 13.08 -2.67
CA ALA A 32 5.23 11.65 -2.57
C ALA A 32 4.00 11.10 -3.30
N ASN A 33 4.27 10.28 -4.32
CA ASN A 33 3.25 9.65 -5.14
C ASN A 33 2.62 8.45 -4.41
N GLY A 34 1.34 8.17 -4.67
CA GLY A 34 0.63 7.00 -4.13
C GLY A 34 -0.17 7.24 -2.84
N LEU A 35 0.07 8.35 -2.13
CA LEU A 35 -0.62 8.64 -0.85
C LEU A 35 -2.16 8.68 -0.97
N LYS A 36 -2.69 9.25 -2.07
CA LYS A 36 -4.14 9.30 -2.31
C LYS A 36 -4.72 7.91 -2.50
N GLU A 37 -4.06 7.11 -3.32
CA GLU A 37 -4.47 5.76 -3.64
C GLU A 37 -4.43 4.87 -2.39
N MET A 38 -3.42 5.02 -1.54
CA MET A 38 -3.35 4.31 -0.27
C MET A 38 -4.39 4.79 0.74
N ALA A 39 -4.68 6.09 0.78
CA ALA A 39 -5.76 6.63 1.61
C ALA A 39 -7.12 6.06 1.18
N LEU A 40 -7.36 5.98 -0.13
CA LEU A 40 -8.54 5.32 -0.69
C LEU A 40 -8.59 3.84 -0.31
N ALA A 41 -7.46 3.13 -0.39
CA ALA A 41 -7.38 1.73 0.02
C ALA A 41 -7.80 1.55 1.49
N ALA A 42 -7.26 2.36 2.40
CA ALA A 42 -7.62 2.31 3.82
C ALA A 42 -9.10 2.69 4.07
N ALA A 43 -9.62 3.71 3.38
CA ALA A 43 -11.03 4.08 3.50
C ALA A 43 -11.98 2.97 3.01
N LEU A 44 -11.66 2.34 1.87
CA LEU A 44 -12.43 1.23 1.32
C LEU A 44 -12.34 -0.04 2.16
N GLY A 45 -11.16 -0.31 2.74
CA GLY A 45 -10.96 -1.46 3.62
C GLY A 45 -11.76 -1.33 4.91
N GLY A 46 -11.74 -0.14 5.52
CA GLY A 46 -12.58 0.18 6.68
C GLY A 46 -14.08 0.11 6.36
N THR A 47 -14.51 0.72 5.25
CA THR A 47 -15.92 0.70 4.81
C THR A 47 -16.39 -0.72 4.52
N GLY A 48 -15.57 -1.51 3.81
CA GLY A 48 -15.85 -2.91 3.52
C GLY A 48 -16.02 -3.76 4.76
N ALA A 49 -15.16 -3.56 5.77
CA ALA A 49 -15.28 -4.26 7.04
C ALA A 49 -16.55 -3.90 7.82
N LEU A 50 -16.94 -2.62 7.86
CA LEU A 50 -18.19 -2.20 8.49
C LEU A 50 -19.41 -2.82 7.80
N ILE A 51 -19.46 -2.73 6.47
CA ILE A 51 -20.59 -3.25 5.69
C ILE A 51 -20.67 -4.78 5.81
N ALA A 52 -19.53 -5.48 5.69
CA ALA A 52 -19.48 -6.93 5.85
C ALA A 52 -19.88 -7.38 7.27
N GLY A 53 -19.40 -6.65 8.28
CA GLY A 53 -19.73 -6.91 9.68
C GLY A 53 -21.21 -6.69 9.98
N PHE A 54 -21.79 -5.57 9.52
CA PHE A 54 -23.20 -5.28 9.70
C PHE A 54 -24.09 -6.24 8.89
N GLY A 55 -23.70 -6.61 7.67
CA GLY A 55 -24.38 -7.63 6.88
C GLY A 55 -24.39 -9.00 7.57
N THR A 56 -23.26 -9.39 8.17
CA THR A 56 -23.17 -10.63 8.97
C THR A 56 -24.07 -10.58 10.21
N TYR A 57 -24.03 -9.47 10.96
CA TYR A 57 -24.85 -9.27 12.16
C TYR A 57 -26.35 -9.29 11.86
N SER A 58 -26.77 -8.60 10.80
CA SER A 58 -28.16 -8.53 10.35
C SER A 58 -28.62 -9.76 9.57
N GLN A 59 -27.75 -10.77 9.41
CA GLN A 59 -27.99 -11.94 8.56
C GLN A 59 -28.39 -11.59 7.11
N ASN A 60 -27.98 -10.41 6.64
CA ASN A 60 -28.23 -9.92 5.30
C ASN A 60 -27.05 -10.29 4.39
N PHE A 61 -27.24 -11.37 3.63
CA PHE A 61 -26.24 -11.93 2.72
C PHE A 61 -25.79 -10.93 1.63
N HIS A 62 -26.70 -10.17 1.04
CA HIS A 62 -26.36 -9.16 0.01
C HIS A 62 -25.50 -8.03 0.57
N LEU A 63 -25.79 -7.62 1.81
CA LEU A 63 -25.01 -6.59 2.48
C LEU A 63 -23.62 -7.12 2.88
N GLY A 64 -23.54 -8.35 3.38
CA GLY A 64 -22.27 -9.02 3.68
C GLY A 64 -21.36 -9.11 2.45
N THR A 65 -21.93 -9.52 1.31
CA THR A 65 -21.22 -9.64 0.03
C THR A 65 -20.82 -8.29 -0.57
N ALA A 66 -21.64 -7.24 -0.42
CA ALA A 66 -21.27 -5.88 -0.80
C ALA A 66 -20.02 -5.38 -0.03
N GLY A 67 -19.91 -5.70 1.27
CA GLY A 67 -18.72 -5.39 2.06
C GLY A 67 -17.47 -6.13 1.57
N ILE A 68 -17.61 -7.40 1.18
CA ILE A 68 -16.52 -8.19 0.57
C ILE A 68 -16.02 -7.55 -0.73
N ALA A 69 -16.92 -6.99 -1.54
CA ALA A 69 -16.55 -6.31 -2.79
C ALA A 69 -15.58 -5.14 -2.55
N CYS A 70 -15.75 -4.38 -1.47
CA CYS A 70 -14.88 -3.26 -1.11
C CYS A 70 -13.41 -3.68 -0.90
N PHE A 71 -13.14 -4.91 -0.44
CA PHE A 71 -11.77 -5.42 -0.26
C PHE A 71 -11.03 -5.66 -1.58
N VAL A 72 -11.76 -5.90 -2.67
CA VAL A 72 -11.18 -5.96 -4.02
C VAL A 72 -10.60 -4.61 -4.40
N PHE A 73 -11.42 -3.57 -4.28
CA PHE A 73 -11.00 -2.20 -4.60
C PHE A 73 -9.93 -1.68 -3.64
N THR A 74 -9.95 -2.13 -2.38
CA THR A 74 -8.87 -1.88 -1.41
C THR A 74 -7.54 -2.42 -1.93
N THR A 75 -7.51 -3.68 -2.36
CA THR A 75 -6.29 -4.34 -2.85
C THR A 75 -5.79 -3.69 -4.14
N LEU A 76 -6.70 -3.34 -5.06
CA LEU A 76 -6.36 -2.64 -6.30
C LEU A 76 -5.82 -1.23 -6.04
N ALA A 77 -6.44 -0.47 -5.15
CA ALA A 77 -5.98 0.87 -4.77
C ALA A 77 -4.61 0.82 -4.08
N ALA A 78 -4.38 -0.17 -3.21
CA ALA A 78 -3.06 -0.38 -2.59
C ALA A 78 -2.01 -0.74 -3.66
N ALA A 79 -2.30 -1.65 -4.59
CA ALA A 79 -1.39 -1.98 -5.69
C ALA A 79 -1.08 -0.76 -6.57
N ARG A 80 -2.10 0.06 -6.87
CA ARG A 80 -1.94 1.32 -7.60
C ARG A 80 -1.03 2.30 -6.86
N SER A 81 -1.17 2.42 -5.54
CA SER A 81 -0.27 3.22 -4.71
C SER A 81 1.18 2.77 -4.85
N MET A 82 1.44 1.46 -4.92
CA MET A 82 2.80 0.92 -5.06
C MET A 82 3.39 1.22 -6.44
N ASP A 83 2.60 1.07 -7.51
CA ASP A 83 3.04 1.43 -8.86
C ASP A 83 3.39 2.95 -8.91
N ARG A 84 2.56 3.81 -8.29
CA ARG A 84 2.82 5.26 -8.16
C ARG A 84 4.08 5.58 -7.35
N LEU A 85 4.32 4.87 -6.25
CA LEU A 85 5.52 5.01 -5.42
C LEU A 85 6.80 4.76 -6.25
N GLN A 86 6.77 3.77 -7.14
CA GLN A 86 7.88 3.44 -8.04
C GLN A 86 7.96 4.34 -9.29
N GLY A 87 7.14 5.40 -9.36
CA GLY A 87 7.09 6.31 -10.52
C GLY A 87 6.53 5.66 -11.79
N ARG A 88 5.81 4.53 -11.67
CA ARG A 88 5.19 3.84 -12.79
C ARG A 88 3.76 4.31 -12.97
N ASP A 89 3.32 4.34 -14.22
CA ASP A 89 1.90 4.56 -14.51
C ASP A 89 1.08 3.32 -14.17
N PRO A 90 -0.04 3.49 -13.45
CA PRO A 90 -1.01 2.42 -13.26
C PRO A 90 -1.46 1.86 -14.61
N ASN A 91 -1.63 0.54 -14.69
CA ASN A 91 -2.18 -0.08 -15.89
C ASN A 91 -3.71 -0.18 -15.75
N PRO A 92 -4.48 0.72 -16.40
CA PRO A 92 -5.94 0.76 -16.23
C PRO A 92 -6.61 -0.50 -16.78
N VAL A 93 -6.02 -1.15 -17.78
CA VAL A 93 -6.57 -2.38 -18.38
C VAL A 93 -6.52 -3.52 -17.35
N ARG A 94 -5.40 -3.68 -16.65
CA ARG A 94 -5.26 -4.71 -15.60
C ARG A 94 -6.25 -4.49 -14.46
N GLU A 95 -6.40 -3.23 -14.04
CA GLU A 95 -7.32 -2.86 -12.96
C GLU A 95 -8.79 -3.07 -13.36
N ALA A 96 -9.16 -2.66 -14.58
CA ALA A 96 -10.49 -2.88 -15.13
C ALA A 96 -10.80 -4.38 -15.26
N ALA A 97 -9.86 -5.18 -15.78
CA ALA A 97 -10.02 -6.63 -15.89
C ALA A 97 -10.22 -7.28 -14.52
N ALA A 98 -9.43 -6.91 -13.51
CA ALA A 98 -9.57 -7.42 -12.15
C ALA A 98 -10.90 -6.99 -11.51
N ALA A 99 -11.35 -5.75 -11.74
CA ALA A 99 -12.62 -5.26 -11.23
C ALA A 99 -13.81 -5.98 -11.89
N ILE A 100 -13.81 -6.12 -13.22
CA ILE A 100 -14.86 -6.84 -13.97
C ILE A 100 -14.92 -8.29 -13.51
N LEU A 101 -13.76 -8.97 -13.41
CA LEU A 101 -13.71 -10.35 -12.95
C LEU A 101 -14.24 -10.49 -11.52
N ALA A 102 -13.89 -9.57 -10.62
CA ALA A 102 -14.41 -9.58 -9.25
C ALA A 102 -15.92 -9.37 -9.19
N ILE A 103 -16.46 -8.42 -9.97
CA ILE A 103 -17.91 -8.19 -10.07
C ILE A 103 -18.62 -9.44 -10.60
N ALA A 104 -18.06 -10.09 -11.63
CA ALA A 104 -18.62 -11.32 -12.18
C ALA A 104 -18.61 -12.48 -11.17
N ILE A 105 -17.51 -12.67 -10.43
CA ILE A 105 -17.39 -13.67 -9.36
C ILE A 105 -18.43 -13.41 -8.27
N ILE A 106 -18.52 -12.18 -7.79
CA ILE A 106 -19.46 -11.82 -6.72
C ILE A 106 -20.89 -11.99 -7.23
N GLY A 107 -21.22 -11.51 -8.42
CA GLY A 107 -22.54 -11.64 -9.03
C GLY A 107 -22.96 -13.11 -9.18
N TYR A 108 -22.09 -13.95 -9.73
CA TYR A 108 -22.36 -15.38 -9.90
C TYR A 108 -22.62 -16.07 -8.55
N PHE A 109 -21.67 -15.99 -7.61
CA PHE A 109 -21.81 -16.72 -6.36
C PHE A 109 -22.81 -16.10 -5.37
N ALA A 110 -23.10 -14.81 -5.48
CA ALA A 110 -24.11 -14.16 -4.63
C ALA A 110 -25.53 -14.36 -5.14
N VAL A 111 -25.75 -14.35 -6.47
CA VAL A 111 -27.10 -14.39 -7.06
C VAL A 111 -27.50 -15.80 -7.50
N ALA A 112 -26.58 -16.58 -8.06
CA ALA A 112 -26.89 -17.94 -8.52
C ALA A 112 -26.64 -18.97 -7.41
N GLU A 113 -25.40 -19.06 -6.90
CA GLU A 113 -25.00 -20.16 -5.99
C GLU A 113 -25.27 -19.89 -4.51
N HIS A 114 -25.53 -18.64 -4.10
CA HIS A 114 -25.69 -18.23 -2.71
C HIS A 114 -24.57 -18.75 -1.77
N SER A 115 -23.32 -18.69 -2.26
CA SER A 115 -22.16 -19.35 -1.65
C SER A 115 -21.07 -18.36 -1.24
N VAL A 116 -20.99 -18.06 0.06
CA VAL A 116 -19.92 -17.23 0.65
C VAL A 116 -18.55 -17.89 0.45
N ALA A 117 -18.46 -19.21 0.60
CA ALA A 117 -17.21 -19.95 0.43
C ALA A 117 -16.69 -19.84 -1.02
N GLY A 118 -17.57 -19.91 -2.02
CA GLY A 118 -17.23 -19.71 -3.43
C GLY A 118 -16.70 -18.30 -3.70
N ILE A 119 -17.37 -17.26 -3.16
CA ILE A 119 -16.90 -15.87 -3.25
C ILE A 119 -15.51 -15.73 -2.66
N LEU A 120 -15.31 -16.16 -1.41
CA LEU A 120 -14.08 -15.95 -0.67
C LEU A 120 -12.89 -16.71 -1.27
N THR A 121 -13.11 -17.93 -1.76
CA THR A 121 -12.08 -18.74 -2.42
C THR A 121 -11.65 -18.10 -3.72
N THR A 122 -12.62 -17.76 -4.59
CA THR A 122 -12.32 -17.23 -5.92
C THR A 122 -11.71 -15.81 -5.86
N LEU A 123 -12.21 -14.96 -4.96
CA LEU A 123 -11.58 -13.66 -4.70
C LEU A 123 -10.19 -13.78 -4.08
N SER A 124 -9.93 -14.80 -3.27
CA SER A 124 -8.58 -15.04 -2.73
C SER A 124 -7.58 -15.39 -3.82
N ALA A 125 -7.98 -16.13 -4.85
CA ALA A 125 -7.13 -16.34 -6.02
C ALA A 125 -6.80 -15.01 -6.72
N LEU A 126 -7.80 -14.14 -6.90
CA LEU A 126 -7.60 -12.81 -7.47
C LEU A 126 -6.66 -11.96 -6.60
N TYR A 127 -6.84 -11.94 -5.28
CA TYR A 127 -5.97 -11.22 -4.35
C TYR A 127 -4.54 -11.71 -4.42
N ALA A 128 -4.33 -13.04 -4.45
CA ALA A 128 -3.01 -13.63 -4.57
C ALA A 128 -2.31 -13.23 -5.87
N ILE A 129 -3.03 -13.19 -6.99
CA ILE A 129 -2.49 -12.73 -8.28
C ILE A 129 -2.10 -11.25 -8.22
N VAL A 130 -3.03 -10.37 -7.82
CA VAL A 130 -2.79 -8.93 -7.78
C VAL A 130 -1.62 -8.59 -6.84
N THR A 131 -1.63 -9.15 -5.64
CA THR A 131 -0.59 -8.89 -4.64
C THR A 131 0.73 -9.57 -4.97
N GLY A 132 0.73 -10.76 -5.57
CA GLY A 132 1.95 -11.44 -6.05
C GLY A 132 2.63 -10.67 -7.19
N VAL A 133 1.87 -10.17 -8.17
CA VAL A 133 2.41 -9.32 -9.23
C VAL A 133 2.97 -8.01 -8.66
N THR A 134 2.27 -7.41 -7.69
CA THR A 134 2.72 -6.19 -7.00
C THR A 134 4.00 -6.44 -6.20
N ALA A 135 4.08 -7.54 -5.46
CA ALA A 135 5.26 -7.95 -4.72
C ALA A 135 6.48 -8.13 -5.64
N ARG A 136 6.31 -8.84 -6.76
CA ARG A 136 7.38 -9.01 -7.75
C ARG A 136 7.91 -7.67 -8.26
N ARG A 137 7.01 -6.72 -8.56
CA ARG A 137 7.35 -5.37 -9.04
C ARG A 137 8.11 -4.54 -8.00
N LEU A 138 7.71 -4.65 -6.73
CA LEU A 138 8.35 -3.98 -5.60
C LEU A 138 9.74 -4.56 -5.31
N LEU A 139 9.86 -5.89 -5.30
CA LEU A 139 11.14 -6.57 -5.07
C LEU A 139 12.16 -6.32 -6.20
N ALA A 140 11.68 -6.04 -7.41
CA ALA A 140 12.51 -5.68 -8.56
C ALA A 140 12.96 -4.20 -8.58
N GLU A 141 12.64 -3.40 -7.56
CA GLU A 141 13.06 -2.00 -7.50
C GLU A 141 14.59 -1.85 -7.51
N LYS A 142 15.09 -0.97 -8.37
CA LYS A 142 16.51 -0.71 -8.55
C LYS A 142 16.94 0.66 -8.01
N ASN A 143 16.02 1.61 -7.87
CA ASN A 143 16.32 2.92 -7.33
C ASN A 143 16.82 2.81 -5.87
N PRO A 144 18.07 3.21 -5.57
CA PRO A 144 18.64 3.11 -4.23
C PRO A 144 17.79 3.78 -3.13
N ALA A 145 17.15 4.91 -3.45
CA ALA A 145 16.33 5.68 -2.51
C ALA A 145 15.07 4.89 -2.05
N LEU A 146 14.55 4.04 -2.93
CA LEU A 146 13.29 3.30 -2.70
C LEU A 146 13.52 1.82 -2.38
N LYS A 147 14.68 1.25 -2.74
CA LYS A 147 14.96 -0.18 -2.71
C LYS A 147 14.64 -0.86 -1.37
N SER A 148 15.05 -0.26 -0.25
CA SER A 148 14.80 -0.85 1.07
C SER A 148 13.30 -0.88 1.40
N GLY A 149 12.63 0.26 1.25
CA GLY A 149 11.19 0.37 1.51
C GLY A 149 10.34 -0.50 0.58
N CYS A 150 10.67 -0.52 -0.72
CA CYS A 150 10.03 -1.41 -1.69
C CYS A 150 10.27 -2.89 -1.37
N ARG A 151 11.41 -3.29 -0.81
CA ARG A 151 11.62 -4.67 -0.37
C ARG A 151 10.71 -5.04 0.80
N ILE A 152 10.60 -4.18 1.81
CA ILE A 152 9.71 -4.39 2.97
C ILE A 152 8.25 -4.51 2.49
N LEU A 153 7.80 -3.55 1.69
CA LEU A 153 6.46 -3.59 1.08
C LEU A 153 6.27 -4.84 0.23
N GLY A 154 7.26 -5.20 -0.59
CA GLY A 154 7.22 -6.39 -1.43
C GLY A 154 7.03 -7.67 -0.61
N VAL A 155 7.71 -7.80 0.54
CA VAL A 155 7.52 -8.91 1.47
C VAL A 155 6.10 -8.90 2.06
N LEU A 156 5.59 -7.75 2.50
CA LEU A 156 4.22 -7.65 3.03
C LEU A 156 3.16 -8.08 2.00
N PHE A 157 3.30 -7.65 0.74
CA PHE A 157 2.44 -8.09 -0.35
C PHE A 157 2.59 -9.58 -0.66
N ALA A 158 3.83 -10.12 -0.63
CA ALA A 158 4.08 -11.54 -0.87
C ALA A 158 3.49 -12.43 0.24
N VAL A 159 3.60 -12.03 1.51
CA VAL A 159 2.99 -12.73 2.65
C VAL A 159 1.47 -12.76 2.48
N PHE A 160 0.85 -11.64 2.12
CA PHE A 160 -0.59 -11.60 1.86
C PHE A 160 -0.99 -12.50 0.69
N ALA A 161 -0.22 -12.52 -0.41
CA ALA A 161 -0.44 -13.41 -1.54
C ALA A 161 -0.37 -14.89 -1.13
N ALA A 162 0.64 -15.26 -0.33
CA ALA A 162 0.82 -16.62 0.17
C ALA A 162 -0.36 -17.04 1.06
N LEU A 163 -0.79 -16.17 1.98
CA LEU A 163 -1.94 -16.46 2.85
C LEU A 163 -3.22 -16.67 2.04
N HIS A 164 -3.47 -15.85 1.02
CA HIS A 164 -4.65 -16.04 0.17
C HIS A 164 -4.54 -17.27 -0.73
N THR A 165 -3.34 -17.64 -1.16
CA THR A 165 -3.10 -18.91 -1.86
C THR A 165 -3.45 -20.10 -0.96
N VAL A 166 -3.01 -20.08 0.31
CA VAL A 166 -3.41 -21.08 1.31
C VAL A 166 -4.93 -21.14 1.43
N ARG A 167 -5.62 -19.99 1.51
CA ARG A 167 -7.09 -19.96 1.59
C ARG A 167 -7.77 -20.65 0.41
N VAL A 168 -7.25 -20.47 -0.81
CA VAL A 168 -7.80 -21.11 -2.02
C VAL A 168 -7.81 -22.63 -1.89
N PHE A 169 -6.76 -23.21 -1.32
CA PHE A 169 -6.68 -24.66 -1.13
C PHE A 169 -7.46 -25.17 0.06
N PHE A 170 -7.47 -24.47 1.20
CA PHE A 170 -8.07 -25.00 2.43
C PHE A 170 -9.55 -24.65 2.61
N ARG A 171 -10.00 -23.47 2.17
CA ARG A 171 -11.37 -23.01 2.42
C ARG A 171 -12.46 -23.90 1.82
N PRO A 172 -12.28 -24.52 0.64
CA PRO A 172 -13.28 -25.44 0.07
C PRO A 172 -13.55 -26.69 0.92
N PHE A 173 -12.57 -27.14 1.71
CA PHE A 173 -12.70 -28.34 2.56
C PHE A 173 -13.35 -28.05 3.93
N ILE A 174 -13.70 -26.79 4.20
CA ILE A 174 -14.28 -26.36 5.46
C ILE A 174 -15.72 -25.90 5.16
N GLU A 175 -16.68 -26.79 5.31
CA GLU A 175 -18.08 -26.43 5.10
C GLU A 175 -18.62 -25.64 6.31
N GLY A 176 -19.31 -24.53 6.02
CA GLY A 176 -20.10 -23.83 7.04
C GLY A 176 -21.49 -24.46 7.16
N VAL A 177 -22.23 -24.09 8.20
CA VAL A 177 -23.61 -24.56 8.38
C VAL A 177 -24.51 -23.91 7.32
N PRO A 178 -25.44 -24.65 6.68
CA PRO A 178 -26.40 -24.06 5.75
C PRO A 178 -27.19 -22.92 6.39
N GLY A 179 -27.18 -21.73 5.77
CA GLY A 179 -27.93 -20.55 6.21
C GLY A 179 -27.14 -19.24 6.08
N PRO A 180 -27.81 -18.06 6.08
CA PRO A 180 -27.20 -16.77 5.73
C PRO A 180 -26.02 -16.34 6.63
N GLY A 181 -26.01 -16.79 7.89
CA GLY A 181 -24.94 -16.53 8.86
C GLY A 181 -24.08 -17.75 9.21
N GLY A 182 -24.47 -18.97 8.79
CA GLY A 182 -23.77 -20.22 9.11
C GLY A 182 -22.59 -20.53 8.20
N GLN A 183 -22.53 -19.88 7.02
CA GLN A 183 -21.48 -20.09 6.03
C GLN A 183 -20.13 -19.42 6.39
N ILE A 184 -20.14 -18.42 7.27
CA ILE A 184 -18.92 -17.73 7.74
C ILE A 184 -18.32 -18.52 8.89
N VAL A 185 -17.09 -18.99 8.70
CA VAL A 185 -16.36 -19.77 9.71
C VAL A 185 -15.28 -18.93 10.40
N PRO A 186 -14.76 -19.33 11.57
CA PRO A 186 -13.70 -18.58 12.27
C PRO A 186 -12.47 -18.27 11.41
N LEU A 187 -12.14 -19.15 10.45
CA LEU A 187 -11.07 -18.91 9.49
C LEU A 187 -11.31 -17.63 8.68
N ASP A 188 -12.55 -17.36 8.24
CA ASP A 188 -12.88 -16.16 7.45
C ASP A 188 -12.67 -14.88 8.25
N ILE A 189 -12.97 -14.92 9.55
CA ILE A 189 -12.77 -13.82 10.49
C ILE A 189 -11.27 -13.55 10.68
N LEU A 190 -10.45 -14.61 10.77
CA LEU A 190 -8.99 -14.48 10.84
C LEU A 190 -8.42 -13.83 9.57
N TYR A 191 -8.91 -14.22 8.39
CA TYR A 191 -8.49 -13.59 7.12
C TYR A 191 -8.92 -12.12 7.04
N ALA A 192 -10.11 -11.77 7.54
CA ALA A 192 -10.53 -10.38 7.62
C ALA A 192 -9.62 -9.57 8.57
N PHE A 193 -9.27 -10.12 9.72
CA PHE A 193 -8.32 -9.52 10.66
C PHE A 193 -6.95 -9.26 9.99
N ILE A 194 -6.39 -10.28 9.34
CA ILE A 194 -5.10 -10.16 8.65
C ILE A 194 -5.19 -9.12 7.52
N GLY A 195 -6.28 -9.12 6.75
CA GLY A 195 -6.52 -8.13 5.70
C GLY A 195 -6.58 -6.70 6.26
N LEU A 196 -7.21 -6.50 7.41
CA LEU A 196 -7.23 -5.18 8.03
C LEU A 196 -5.85 -4.76 8.55
N ALA A 197 -5.12 -5.67 9.18
CA ALA A 197 -3.78 -5.43 9.71
C ALA A 197 -2.75 -5.16 8.60
N ILE A 198 -2.81 -5.91 7.49
CA ILE A 198 -1.86 -5.74 6.39
C ILE A 198 -2.04 -4.38 5.69
N VAL A 199 -3.27 -3.87 5.57
CA VAL A 199 -3.52 -2.55 4.97
C VAL A 199 -2.91 -1.43 5.82
N ILE A 200 -2.95 -1.55 7.15
CA ILE A 200 -2.22 -0.66 8.05
C ILE A 200 -0.71 -0.80 7.82
N GLY A 201 -0.21 -2.04 7.73
CA GLY A 201 1.19 -2.34 7.43
C GLY A 201 1.67 -1.73 6.10
N TRP A 202 0.87 -1.83 5.04
CA TRP A 202 1.14 -1.20 3.74
C TRP A 202 1.16 0.33 3.86
N SER A 203 0.26 0.90 4.66
CA SER A 203 0.17 2.36 4.85
C SER A 203 1.42 2.89 5.56
N LEU A 204 1.84 2.21 6.63
CA LEU A 204 3.06 2.55 7.36
C LEU A 204 4.32 2.30 6.53
N GLY A 205 4.38 1.17 5.82
CA GLY A 205 5.48 0.86 4.91
C GLY A 205 5.62 1.88 3.78
N LEU A 206 4.50 2.38 3.26
CA LEU A 206 4.48 3.45 2.25
C LEU A 206 5.05 4.75 2.83
N LEU A 207 4.53 5.21 3.98
CA LEU A 207 5.01 6.42 4.64
C LEU A 207 6.50 6.33 4.98
N TRP A 208 6.93 5.19 5.50
CA TRP A 208 8.34 4.92 5.78
C TRP A 208 9.20 5.00 4.52
N THR A 209 8.76 4.38 3.43
CA THR A 209 9.50 4.38 2.16
C THR A 209 9.63 5.79 1.60
N ILE A 210 8.56 6.58 1.67
CA ILE A 210 8.54 7.99 1.27
C ILE A 210 9.53 8.79 2.10
N TYR A 211 9.47 8.66 3.43
CA TYR A 211 10.35 9.36 4.35
C TYR A 211 11.83 9.03 4.08
N ASN A 212 12.16 7.75 3.98
CA ASN A 212 13.51 7.28 3.70
C ASN A 212 14.03 7.77 2.33
N SER A 213 13.16 7.83 1.32
CA SER A 213 13.52 8.40 0.02
C SER A 213 13.81 9.89 0.10
N SER A 214 13.04 10.66 0.88
CA SER A 214 13.29 12.09 1.09
C SER A 214 14.57 12.34 1.87
N GLU A 215 14.87 11.53 2.89
CA GLU A 215 16.12 11.60 3.65
C GLU A 215 17.33 11.30 2.74
N HIS A 216 17.22 10.29 1.88
CA HIS A 216 18.28 9.97 0.92
C HIS A 216 18.55 11.11 -0.07
N GLN A 217 17.49 11.78 -0.57
CA GLN A 217 17.63 12.95 -1.44
C GLN A 217 18.24 14.15 -0.71
N LEU A 218 17.86 14.37 0.55
CA LEU A 218 18.42 15.43 1.37
C LEU A 218 19.93 15.24 1.57
N ARG A 219 20.36 14.02 1.90
CA ARG A 219 21.79 13.68 2.05
C ARG A 219 22.56 13.89 0.75
N ALA A 220 22.03 13.43 -0.37
CA ALA A 220 22.66 13.65 -1.68
C ALA A 220 22.80 15.15 -2.01
N ALA A 221 21.77 15.96 -1.73
CA ALA A 221 21.84 17.41 -1.94
C ALA A 221 22.87 18.10 -1.03
N TYR A 222 23.02 17.64 0.21
CA TYR A 222 24.07 18.14 1.13
C TYR A 222 25.47 17.80 0.62
N GLU A 223 25.71 16.58 0.16
CA GLU A 223 27.00 16.19 -0.41
C GLU A 223 27.35 17.00 -1.67
N ASP A 224 26.37 17.27 -2.54
CA ASP A 224 26.57 18.08 -3.73
C ASP A 224 26.86 19.55 -3.38
N LEU A 225 26.19 20.11 -2.36
CA LEU A 225 26.46 21.45 -1.86
C LEU A 225 27.86 21.57 -1.27
N GLU A 226 28.32 20.56 -0.52
CA GLU A 226 29.67 20.52 0.03
C GLU A 226 30.73 20.45 -1.08
N ARG A 227 30.52 19.59 -2.08
CA ARG A 227 31.39 19.51 -3.27
C ARG A 227 31.43 20.84 -4.03
N PHE A 228 30.29 21.48 -4.22
CA PHE A 228 30.20 22.78 -4.88
C PHE A 228 30.95 23.85 -4.08
N SER A 229 30.73 23.92 -2.76
CA SER A 229 31.41 24.90 -1.91
C SER A 229 32.93 24.69 -1.92
N ALA A 230 33.40 23.45 -1.90
CA ALA A 230 34.82 23.13 -1.99
C ALA A 230 35.41 23.53 -3.36
N ALA A 231 34.70 23.26 -4.46
CA ALA A 231 35.10 23.66 -5.80
C ALA A 231 35.19 25.19 -5.95
N VAL A 232 34.17 25.91 -5.48
CA VAL A 232 34.17 27.39 -5.49
C VAL A 232 35.31 27.95 -4.64
N ALA A 233 35.56 27.40 -3.46
CA ALA A 233 36.67 27.84 -2.62
C ALA A 233 38.04 27.61 -3.28
N HIS A 234 38.21 26.48 -3.97
CA HIS A 234 39.41 26.17 -4.73
C HIS A 234 39.59 27.13 -5.91
N ASP A 235 38.53 27.35 -6.69
CA ASP A 235 38.57 28.17 -7.90
C ASP A 235 38.72 29.67 -7.61
N LEU A 236 38.22 30.14 -6.46
CA LEU A 236 38.41 31.52 -6.00
C LEU A 236 39.81 31.77 -5.44
N LYS A 237 40.52 30.74 -4.96
CA LYS A 237 41.86 30.88 -4.36
C LYS A 237 42.90 31.39 -5.35
N SER A 238 42.87 30.88 -6.58
CA SER A 238 43.82 31.28 -7.63
C SER A 238 43.72 32.76 -8.04
N PRO A 239 42.53 33.30 -8.40
CA PRO A 239 42.40 34.71 -8.74
C PRO A 239 42.64 35.64 -7.54
N LEU A 240 42.23 35.26 -6.32
CA LEU A 240 42.55 36.05 -5.12
C LEU A 240 44.05 36.15 -4.86
N ASN A 241 44.78 35.04 -4.97
CA ASN A 241 46.23 35.05 -4.83
C ASN A 241 46.92 35.87 -5.93
N ALA A 242 46.40 35.85 -7.16
CA ALA A 242 46.91 36.69 -8.24
C ALA A 242 46.69 38.19 -7.95
N VAL A 243 45.54 38.57 -7.42
CA VAL A 243 45.25 39.96 -7.02
C VAL A 243 46.16 40.40 -5.86
N ILE A 244 46.33 39.55 -4.83
CA ILE A 244 47.22 39.84 -3.69
C ILE A 244 48.65 40.03 -4.18
N GLY A 245 49.18 39.11 -5.00
CA GLY A 245 50.53 39.23 -5.54
C GLY A 245 50.75 40.49 -6.40
N ASN A 246 49.74 40.90 -7.18
CA ASN A 246 49.81 42.15 -7.94
C ASN A 246 49.81 43.40 -7.03
N ILE A 247 49.05 43.38 -5.92
CA ILE A 247 49.06 44.48 -4.94
C ILE A 247 50.43 44.54 -4.25
N GLU A 248 50.96 43.42 -3.79
CA GLU A 248 52.28 43.35 -3.13
C GLU A 248 53.39 43.88 -4.05
N ALA A 249 53.39 43.48 -5.32
CA ALA A 249 54.33 43.98 -6.33
C ALA A 249 54.20 45.49 -6.59
N ALA A 250 53.00 46.06 -6.51
CA ALA A 250 52.76 47.48 -6.69
C ALA A 250 53.18 48.32 -5.46
N THR A 251 53.09 47.76 -4.26
CA THR A 251 53.43 48.44 -2.99
C THR A 251 54.90 48.30 -2.58
N HIS A 252 55.63 47.34 -3.14
CA HIS A 252 57.08 47.18 -2.97
C HIS A 252 57.82 47.39 -4.30
N PRO A 253 57.92 48.64 -4.81
CA PRO A 253 58.77 48.92 -5.95
C PRO A 253 60.24 48.76 -5.55
N ALA A 254 61.01 48.11 -6.43
CA ALA A 254 62.46 47.95 -6.31
C ALA A 254 63.21 49.29 -6.24
#